data_AF-A0A2N0NRK2-F1
#
_entry.id   AF-A0A2N0NRK2-F1
#
_cell.length_a   1.000
_cell.length_b   1.000
_cell.length_c   1.000
_cell.angle_alpha   90.00
_cell.angle_beta   90.00
_cell.angle_gamma   90.00
#
_symmetry.space_group_name_H-M   'P 1'
#
loop_
_entity.id
_entity.type
_entity.pdbx_description
1 polymer ?
#
loop_
_entity_poly.entity_id
_entity_poly.type
_entity_poly.pdbx_seq_one_letter_code
_entity_poly.pdbx_strand_id
1 'polypeptide(L)'
;MNKKIKRILTKSALEFVSEFSVVYFHTITLHIGLFIENGFLKNLFEKNPSVAKDKAQLLIEMFGDAVNPKNFTHFICIIHKDGQWS
;
A
#
# COMPACT_ATOMS: atom_id res chain seq x y z
N MET A 1 7.94 -15.19 30.27
CA MET A 1 7.16 -16.05 29.36
C MET A 1 7.82 -17.43 29.26
N ASN A 2 7.07 -18.53 29.37
CA ASN A 2 7.63 -19.88 29.33
C ASN A 2 8.12 -20.26 27.90
N LYS A 3 9.19 -21.07 27.79
CA LYS A 3 9.82 -21.45 26.51
C LYS A 3 8.90 -22.25 25.57
N LYS A 4 8.03 -23.10 26.11
CA LYS A 4 6.99 -23.86 25.37
C LYS A 4 5.92 -22.92 24.81
N ILE A 5 5.45 -21.97 25.62
CA ILE A 5 4.48 -20.94 25.22
C ILE A 5 5.04 -20.08 24.08
N LYS A 6 6.33 -19.68 24.17
CA LYS A 6 7.01 -18.97 23.07
C LYS A 6 7.00 -19.76 21.76
N ARG A 7 7.35 -21.06 21.79
CA ARG A 7 7.36 -21.90 20.59
C ARG A 7 5.98 -22.07 19.97
N ILE A 8 4.95 -22.24 20.80
CA ILE A 8 3.56 -22.38 20.34
C ILE A 8 3.10 -21.09 19.64
N LEU A 9 3.30 -19.93 20.27
CA LEU A 9 2.98 -18.63 19.68
C LEU A 9 3.72 -18.40 18.36
N THR A 10 5.02 -18.72 18.30
CA THR A 10 5.81 -18.59 17.05
C THR A 10 5.29 -19.52 15.96
N LYS A 11 4.89 -20.75 16.30
CA LYS A 11 4.34 -21.71 15.33
C LYS A 11 2.99 -21.22 14.77
N SER A 12 2.07 -20.78 15.63
CA SER A 12 0.77 -20.27 15.19
C SER A 12 0.88 -18.99 14.36
N ALA A 13 1.81 -18.09 14.71
CA ALA A 13 2.08 -16.91 13.89
C ALA A 13 2.65 -17.29 12.51
N LEU A 14 3.54 -18.29 12.45
CA LEU A 14 4.09 -18.78 11.19
C LEU A 14 3.02 -19.46 10.32
N GLU A 15 2.15 -20.26 10.91
CA GLU A 15 1.02 -20.90 10.22
C GLU A 15 0.05 -19.85 9.67
N PHE A 16 -0.30 -18.83 10.47
CA PHE A 16 -1.11 -17.70 10.03
C PHE A 16 -0.46 -16.98 8.83
N VAL A 17 0.82 -16.59 8.94
CA VAL A 17 1.54 -15.95 7.83
C VAL A 17 1.57 -16.84 6.59
N SER A 18 1.78 -18.15 6.78
CA SER A 18 1.81 -19.13 5.68
C SER A 18 0.46 -19.24 4.96
N GLU A 19 -0.64 -19.29 5.72
CA GLU A 19 -2.00 -19.44 5.18
C GLU A 19 -2.40 -18.23 4.31
N PHE A 20 -2.07 -17.02 4.77
CA PHE A 20 -2.34 -15.80 4.00
C PHE A 20 -1.29 -15.52 2.92
N SER A 21 -0.12 -16.15 2.98
CA SER A 21 0.99 -15.86 2.05
C SER A 21 0.61 -16.13 0.59
N VAL A 22 -0.08 -17.23 0.30
CA VAL A 22 -0.43 -17.61 -1.08
C VAL A 22 -1.38 -16.59 -1.69
N VAL A 23 -2.45 -16.23 -0.97
CA VAL A 23 -3.42 -15.23 -1.42
C VAL A 23 -2.74 -13.88 -1.55
N TYR A 24 -1.93 -13.47 -0.59
CA TYR A 24 -1.16 -12.23 -0.65
C TYR A 24 -0.26 -12.17 -1.88
N PHE A 25 0.57 -13.20 -2.12
CA PHE A 25 1.47 -13.22 -3.26
C PHE A 25 0.72 -13.25 -4.59
N HIS A 26 -0.39 -14.00 -4.68
CA HIS A 26 -1.22 -14.01 -5.87
C HIS A 26 -1.81 -12.63 -6.17
N THR A 27 -2.42 -11.99 -5.16
CA THR A 27 -3.00 -10.65 -5.29
C THR A 27 -1.96 -9.61 -5.68
N ILE A 28 -0.79 -9.61 -5.01
CA ILE A 28 0.31 -8.70 -5.35
C ILE A 28 0.82 -8.94 -6.77
N THR A 29 0.96 -10.20 -7.18
CA THR A 29 1.39 -10.55 -8.55
C THR A 29 0.41 -10.02 -9.59
N LEU A 30 -0.89 -10.18 -9.35
CA LEU A 30 -1.95 -9.69 -10.24
C LEU A 30 -1.87 -8.16 -10.38
N HIS A 31 -1.83 -7.43 -9.26
CA HIS A 31 -1.78 -5.96 -9.30
C HIS A 31 -0.50 -5.43 -9.97
N ILE A 32 0.66 -6.02 -9.67
CA ILE A 32 1.92 -5.64 -10.32
C ILE A 32 1.85 -5.93 -11.82
N GLY A 33 1.30 -7.09 -12.21
CA GLY A 33 1.09 -7.44 -13.62
C GLY A 33 0.26 -6.38 -14.35
N LEU A 34 -0.87 -5.97 -13.76
CA LEU A 34 -1.72 -4.92 -14.31
C LEU A 34 -0.98 -3.58 -14.45
N PHE A 35 -0.15 -3.18 -13.48
CA PHE A 35 0.63 -1.95 -13.54
C PHE A 35 1.75 -1.94 -14.60
N ILE A 36 2.25 -3.13 -14.94
CA ILE A 36 3.20 -3.31 -16.03
C ILE A 36 2.45 -3.22 -17.36
N GLU A 37 1.36 -3.97 -17.49
CA GLU A 37 0.56 -4.08 -18.72
C GLU A 37 -0.03 -2.74 -19.13
N ASN A 38 -0.60 -1.99 -18.20
CA ASN A 38 -1.18 -0.68 -18.47
C ASN A 38 -0.12 0.44 -18.60
N GLY A 39 1.16 0.13 -18.46
CA GLY A 39 2.27 1.07 -18.58
C GLY A 39 2.38 2.08 -17.44
N PHE A 40 1.65 1.88 -16.33
CA PHE A 40 1.68 2.78 -15.18
C PHE A 40 3.11 2.93 -14.63
N LEU A 41 3.82 1.83 -14.38
CA LEU A 41 5.20 1.89 -13.85
C LEU A 41 6.16 2.59 -14.80
N LYS A 42 5.99 2.38 -16.11
CA LYS A 42 6.77 3.08 -17.14
C LYS A 42 6.54 4.60 -17.04
N ASN A 43 5.29 5.03 -16.96
CA ASN A 43 4.94 6.44 -16.84
C ASN A 43 5.43 7.05 -15.52
N LEU A 44 5.35 6.32 -14.41
CA LEU A 44 5.75 6.78 -13.09
C LEU A 44 7.27 6.99 -12.97
N PHE A 45 8.05 6.12 -13.62
CA PHE A 45 9.51 6.12 -13.58
C PHE A 45 10.17 6.64 -14.87
N GLU A 46 9.41 7.27 -15.78
CA GLU A 46 9.96 7.89 -16.98
C GLU A 46 11.03 8.93 -16.60
N LYS A 47 12.20 8.83 -17.24
CA LYS A 47 13.36 9.68 -16.95
C LYS A 47 13.57 10.73 -18.02
N ASN A 48 12.85 10.66 -19.14
CA ASN A 48 12.94 11.65 -20.20
C ASN A 48 12.35 13.00 -19.71
N PRO A 49 13.19 14.05 -19.54
CA PRO A 49 12.73 15.34 -19.04
C PRO A 49 11.77 16.05 -20.01
N SER A 50 11.81 15.72 -21.31
CA SER A 50 10.89 16.27 -22.31
C SER A 50 9.46 15.72 -22.19
N VAL A 51 9.27 14.63 -21.44
CA VAL A 51 7.96 13.98 -21.21
C VAL A 51 7.68 13.93 -19.70
N ALA A 52 8.23 14.88 -18.94
CA ALA A 52 8.05 14.92 -17.49
C ALA A 52 6.56 14.94 -17.13
N LYS A 53 6.06 13.81 -16.61
CA LYS A 53 4.69 13.69 -16.11
C LYS A 53 4.65 14.08 -14.63
N ASP A 54 3.58 14.77 -14.24
CA ASP A 54 3.32 15.02 -12.83
C ASP A 54 2.98 13.68 -12.14
N LYS A 55 3.88 13.25 -11.26
CA LYS A 55 3.76 11.98 -10.56
C LYS A 55 2.61 11.97 -9.56
N ALA A 56 2.31 13.11 -8.95
CA ALA A 56 1.17 13.21 -8.03
C ALA A 56 -0.14 13.03 -8.80
N GLN A 57 -0.24 13.66 -9.97
CA GLN A 57 -1.40 13.51 -10.84
C GLN A 57 -1.57 12.08 -11.35
N LEU A 58 -0.49 11.42 -11.78
CA LEU A 58 -0.53 10.00 -12.17
C LEU A 58 -1.03 9.08 -11.05
N LEU A 59 -0.63 9.36 -9.80
CA LEU A 59 -1.10 8.59 -8.64
C LEU A 59 -2.58 8.84 -8.37
N ILE A 60 -3.06 10.08 -8.46
CA ILE A 60 -4.48 10.43 -8.30
C ILE A 60 -5.32 9.78 -9.39
N GLU A 61 -4.87 9.79 -10.64
CA GLU A 61 -5.58 9.14 -11.76
C GLU A 61 -5.68 7.62 -11.56
N MET A 62 -4.66 6.98 -10.97
CA MET A 62 -4.65 5.54 -10.74
C MET A 62 -5.41 5.10 -9.48
N PHE A 63 -5.28 5.85 -8.38
CA PHE A 63 -5.76 5.43 -7.06
C PHE A 63 -6.86 6.33 -6.49
N GLY A 64 -7.27 7.36 -7.23
CA GLY A 64 -8.30 8.31 -6.85
C GLY A 64 -7.82 9.41 -5.89
N ASP A 65 -8.76 10.24 -5.45
CA ASP A 65 -8.46 11.42 -4.63
C ASP A 65 -7.89 11.09 -3.24
N ALA A 66 -8.00 9.86 -2.76
CA ALA A 66 -7.46 9.44 -1.47
C ALA A 66 -5.93 9.62 -1.38
N VAL A 67 -5.21 9.52 -2.51
CA VAL A 67 -3.76 9.74 -2.57
C VAL A 67 -3.38 11.17 -2.95
N ASN A 68 -4.34 12.08 -3.07
CA ASN A 68 -4.07 13.47 -3.35
C ASN A 68 -3.24 14.08 -2.21
N PRO A 69 -2.07 14.69 -2.51
CA PRO A 69 -1.21 15.28 -1.48
C PRO A 69 -1.93 16.27 -0.55
N LYS A 70 -2.93 16.98 -1.07
CA LYS A 70 -3.74 17.96 -0.32
C LYS A 70 -4.64 17.30 0.73
N ASN A 71 -4.97 16.02 0.55
CA ASN A 71 -5.83 15.26 1.46
C ASN A 71 -5.03 14.62 2.61
N PHE A 72 -3.71 14.48 2.50
CA PHE A 72 -2.88 14.03 3.64
C PHE A 72 -2.88 15.01 4.81
N THR A 73 -3.04 16.31 4.54
CA THR A 73 -3.14 17.34 5.59
C THR A 73 -4.46 17.23 6.37
N HIS A 74 -5.50 16.66 5.76
CA HIS A 74 -6.80 16.46 6.39
C HIS A 74 -6.75 15.33 7.43
N PHE A 75 -5.98 14.26 7.18
CA PHE A 75 -5.81 13.16 8.13
C PHE A 75 -5.07 13.56 9.42
N ILE A 76 -4.18 14.56 9.36
CA ILE A 76 -3.51 15.08 10.58
C ILE A 76 -4.42 16.03 11.37
N CYS A 77 -5.31 16.78 10.71
CA CYS A 77 -6.23 17.68 11.42
C CYS A 77 -7.40 16.96 12.12
N ILE A 78 -7.82 15.77 11.63
CA ILE A 78 -8.83 14.96 12.32
C ILE A 78 -8.31 14.43 13.67
N ILE A 79 -6.99 14.23 13.82
CA ILE A 79 -6.41 13.74 15.08
C ILE A 79 -6.23 14.85 16.13
N HIS A 80 -6.25 16.14 15.74
CA HIS A 80 -6.10 17.25 16.67
C HIS A 80 -7.42 17.95 17.05
N LYS A 81 -8.52 17.69 16.34
CA LYS A 81 -9.81 18.30 16.64
C LYS A 81 -10.78 17.25 17.20
N ASP A 82 -10.66 17.07 18.51
CA ASP A 82 -11.78 16.71 19.40
C ASP A 82 -11.99 15.24 19.77
N GLY A 83 -10.96 14.37 19.70
CA GLY A 83 -10.85 13.19 20.56
C GLY A 83 -12.05 12.21 20.62
N GLN A 84 -12.94 12.22 19.63
CA GLN A 84 -14.09 11.32 19.53
C GLN A 84 -14.07 10.63 18.17
N TRP A 85 -14.04 9.30 18.21
CA TRP A 85 -14.08 8.44 17.04
C TRP A 85 -15.54 8.25 16.60
N SER A 86 -15.84 8.51 15.32
CA SER A 86 -17.03 8.02 14.62
C SER A 86 -16.64 6.92 13.65
#